data_AF-A0A7V3HUZ3-F1
#
_entry.id   AF-A0A7V3HUZ3-F1
#
_cell.length_a   1.000
_cell.length_b   1.000
_cell.length_c   1.000
_cell.angle_alpha   90.00
_cell.angle_beta   90.00
_cell.angle_gamma   90.00
#
_symmetry.space_group_name_H-M   'P 1'
#
loop_
_entity.id
_entity.type
_entity.pdbx_description
1 polymer ?
#
loop_
_entity_poly.entity_id
_entity_poly.type
_entity_poly.pdbx_seq_one_letter_code
_entity_poly.pdbx_strand_id
1 'polypeptide(L)'
;MFKRILGMFSNDLAIDLGTANTLVLVKGQGICINEPSVVAIQYDKHGQERILAVGQEAKDMVGKTPGNIKAIRPMKDGVIADFEVTEMMIRYFIEKAHKRKGFFSPRIIICVPYGLTQVERRAVKDSAENAGARYVYLIEEPMAAAIGAGVPVKDPNGNLVVDIGGGTTEIGVTSLGGLVQSKSIRIAGDHIDQAIVDYIKKNFNLLIGERVAEELKIKIGTAIALDEELTTTVRGRDQVEGSLASIEITSEHIRVAIKDSLEEIADALQSVLEQTPPELAG
;
A
#
# COMPACT_ATOMS: atom_id res chain seq x y z
N MET A 1 7.20 35.77 3.10
CA MET A 1 6.39 36.35 4.21
C MET A 1 4.99 35.75 4.28
N PHE A 2 4.24 35.70 3.16
CA PHE A 2 2.87 35.14 3.09
C PHE A 2 2.76 33.66 3.51
N LYS A 3 3.66 32.80 3.01
CA LYS A 3 3.74 31.37 3.39
C LYS A 3 3.96 31.13 4.90
N ARG A 4 4.53 32.08 5.66
CA ARG A 4 4.74 31.96 7.12
C ARG A 4 3.45 32.22 7.90
N ILE A 5 2.66 33.21 7.50
CA ILE A 5 1.40 33.60 8.16
C ILE A 5 0.33 32.50 8.01
N LEU A 6 0.21 31.90 6.81
CA LEU A 6 -0.68 30.76 6.56
C LEU A 6 -0.35 29.54 7.44
N GLY A 7 0.92 29.35 7.81
CA GLY A 7 1.36 28.22 8.62
C GLY A 7 1.04 28.34 10.11
N MET A 8 0.63 29.50 10.61
CA MET A 8 0.17 29.63 12.01
C MET A 8 -1.21 29.01 12.23
N PHE A 9 -1.96 28.76 11.16
CA PHE A 9 -3.34 28.27 11.19
C PHE A 9 -3.52 26.89 10.54
N SER A 10 -2.45 26.25 10.05
CA SER A 10 -2.51 24.88 9.47
C SER A 10 -1.82 23.87 10.38
N ASN A 11 -2.40 22.68 10.52
CA ASN A 11 -1.74 21.59 11.24
C ASN A 11 -0.79 20.85 10.29
N ASP A 12 0.40 20.49 10.77
CA ASP A 12 1.32 19.65 10.00
C ASP A 12 0.75 18.23 9.86
N LEU A 13 1.03 17.58 8.72
CA LEU A 13 0.54 16.25 8.39
C LEU A 13 1.71 15.25 8.24
N ALA A 14 1.44 13.99 8.53
CA ALA A 14 2.20 12.87 7.99
C ALA A 14 1.26 12.01 7.15
N ILE A 15 1.70 11.61 5.96
CA ILE A 15 0.93 10.78 5.04
C ILE A 15 1.72 9.52 4.73
N ASP A 16 1.12 8.38 4.97
CA ASP A 16 1.57 7.12 4.42
C ASP A 16 0.80 6.88 3.10
N LEU A 17 1.50 7.02 1.96
CA LEU A 17 0.91 6.84 0.63
C LEU A 17 1.06 5.38 0.18
N GLY A 18 0.49 4.48 0.96
CA GLY A 18 0.55 3.06 0.68
C GLY A 18 -0.16 2.68 -0.63
N THR A 19 0.33 1.60 -1.24
CA THR A 19 -0.24 1.00 -2.47
C THR A 19 -1.70 0.55 -2.29
N ALA A 20 -2.07 0.08 -1.10
CA ALA A 20 -3.40 -0.43 -0.79
C ALA A 20 -4.23 0.55 0.05
N ASN A 21 -3.62 1.19 1.05
CA ASN A 21 -4.28 2.12 1.96
C ASN A 21 -3.44 3.38 2.14
N THR A 22 -4.11 4.51 2.35
CA THR A 22 -3.52 5.79 2.71
C THR A 22 -3.91 6.13 4.14
N LEU A 23 -2.91 6.42 4.96
CA LEU A 23 -3.11 6.91 6.32
C LEU A 23 -2.67 8.36 6.42
N VAL A 24 -3.47 9.19 7.08
CA VAL A 24 -3.08 10.58 7.40
C VAL A 24 -3.13 10.80 8.89
N LEU A 25 -2.00 11.27 9.40
CA LEU A 25 -1.82 11.70 10.78
C LEU A 25 -1.73 13.22 10.84
N VAL A 26 -2.52 13.82 11.74
CA VAL A 26 -2.44 15.24 12.05
C VAL A 26 -1.60 15.42 13.32
N LYS A 27 -0.61 16.31 13.26
CA LYS A 27 0.27 16.58 14.40
C LYS A 27 -0.54 16.95 15.65
N GLY A 28 -0.35 16.20 16.73
CA GLY A 28 -1.04 16.37 18.01
C GLY A 28 -2.46 15.79 18.08
N GLN A 29 -2.96 15.18 16.99
CA GLN A 29 -4.28 14.54 16.94
C GLN A 29 -4.21 13.04 16.61
N GLY A 30 -3.07 12.57 16.10
CA GLY A 30 -2.89 11.17 15.70
C GLY A 30 -3.49 10.88 14.33
N ILE A 31 -3.72 9.60 14.04
CA ILE A 31 -4.27 9.14 12.76
C ILE A 31 -5.73 9.58 12.66
N CYS A 32 -6.05 10.39 11.66
CA CYS A 32 -7.39 10.90 11.42
C CYS A 32 -8.05 10.32 10.15
N ILE A 33 -7.25 9.74 9.26
CA ILE A 33 -7.71 9.10 8.02
C ILE A 33 -7.00 7.75 7.90
N ASN A 34 -7.75 6.71 7.57
CA ASN A 34 -7.27 5.41 7.17
C ASN A 34 -8.25 4.86 6.13
N GLU A 35 -7.91 5.02 4.85
CA GLU A 35 -8.80 4.72 3.74
C GLU A 35 -8.04 4.04 2.59
N PRO A 36 -8.72 3.20 1.78
CA PRO A 36 -8.11 2.62 0.59
C PRO A 36 -7.50 3.67 -0.35
N SER A 37 -6.36 3.35 -0.94
CA SER A 37 -5.69 4.18 -1.95
C SER A 37 -6.36 4.00 -3.32
N VAL A 38 -7.64 4.34 -3.41
CA VAL A 38 -8.49 4.16 -4.60
C VAL A 38 -9.24 5.46 -4.90
N VAL A 39 -9.26 5.84 -6.17
CA VAL A 39 -10.00 7.00 -6.69
C VAL A 39 -10.97 6.54 -7.77
N ALA A 40 -12.24 6.93 -7.67
CA ALA A 40 -13.23 6.69 -8.70
C ALA A 40 -13.39 7.94 -9.56
N ILE A 41 -13.12 7.81 -10.86
CA ILE A 41 -13.20 8.90 -11.84
C ILE A 41 -14.31 8.61 -12.83
N GLN A 42 -15.17 9.60 -13.03
CA GLN A 42 -16.14 9.62 -14.12
C GLN A 42 -15.59 10.41 -15.29
N TYR A 43 -15.70 9.83 -16.48
CA TYR A 43 -15.42 10.49 -17.74
C TYR A 43 -16.74 10.98 -18.34
N ASP A 44 -16.82 12.28 -18.64
CA ASP A 44 -17.96 12.82 -19.38
C ASP A 44 -17.87 12.52 -20.89
N LYS A 45 -18.87 12.98 -21.66
CA LYS A 45 -18.92 12.76 -23.12
C LYS A 45 -17.79 13.45 -23.89
N HIS A 46 -17.11 14.41 -23.26
CA HIS A 46 -16.00 15.18 -23.81
C HIS A 46 -14.65 14.70 -23.28
N GLY A 47 -14.63 13.64 -22.46
CA GLY A 47 -13.42 13.11 -21.83
C GLY A 47 -12.93 13.88 -20.61
N GLN A 48 -13.70 14.84 -20.08
CA GLN A 48 -13.33 15.52 -18.84
C GLN A 48 -13.46 14.59 -17.65
N GLU A 49 -12.46 14.67 -16.78
CA GLU A 49 -12.36 13.86 -15.58
C GLU A 49 -13.05 14.54 -14.39
N ARG A 50 -13.87 13.78 -13.68
CA ARG A 50 -14.47 14.20 -12.43
C ARG A 50 -14.29 13.12 -11.37
N ILE A 51 -13.67 13.49 -10.25
CA ILE A 51 -13.64 12.64 -9.06
C ILE A 51 -15.08 12.43 -8.57
N LEU A 52 -15.50 11.18 -8.49
CA LEU A 52 -16.76 10.78 -7.87
C LEU A 52 -16.57 10.46 -6.40
N ALA A 53 -15.52 9.70 -6.09
CA ALA A 53 -15.23 9.22 -4.76
C ALA A 53 -13.72 8.95 -4.59
N VAL A 54 -13.25 8.99 -3.35
CA VAL A 54 -11.91 8.58 -2.94
C VAL A 54 -12.07 7.70 -1.69
N GLY A 55 -11.16 6.75 -1.50
CA GLY A 55 -11.17 5.92 -0.30
C GLY A 55 -12.15 4.76 -0.39
N GLN A 56 -12.86 4.52 0.71
CA GLN A 56 -13.75 3.34 0.84
C GLN A 56 -14.85 3.34 -0.20
N GLU A 57 -15.49 4.49 -0.43
CA GLU A 57 -16.54 4.64 -1.44
C GLU A 57 -16.03 4.29 -2.85
N ALA A 58 -14.78 4.63 -3.18
CA ALA A 58 -14.18 4.27 -4.46
C ALA A 58 -13.81 2.78 -4.53
N LYS A 59 -13.31 2.19 -3.43
CA LYS A 59 -13.02 0.75 -3.33
C LYS A 59 -14.28 -0.08 -3.54
N ASP A 60 -15.42 0.33 -2.98
CA ASP A 60 -16.70 -0.39 -3.09
C ASP A 60 -17.24 -0.47 -4.53
N MET A 61 -16.80 0.46 -5.40
CA MET A 61 -17.14 0.51 -6.82
C MET A 61 -16.29 -0.43 -7.69
N VAL A 62 -15.13 -0.92 -7.21
CA VAL A 62 -14.22 -1.77 -7.99
C VAL A 62 -14.94 -3.01 -8.52
N GLY A 63 -14.83 -3.25 -9.84
CA GLY A 63 -15.49 -4.37 -10.53
C GLY A 63 -17.01 -4.24 -10.69
N LYS A 64 -17.61 -3.12 -10.27
CA LYS A 64 -19.05 -2.84 -10.35
C LYS A 64 -19.38 -1.57 -11.15
N THR A 65 -18.39 -0.91 -11.72
CA THR A 65 -18.57 0.36 -12.43
C THR A 65 -19.17 0.17 -13.84
N PRO A 66 -20.06 1.08 -14.29
CA PRO A 66 -20.41 1.19 -15.70
C PRO A 66 -19.21 1.71 -16.51
N GLY A 67 -19.23 1.55 -17.84
CA GLY A 67 -18.07 1.80 -18.70
C GLY A 67 -17.49 3.23 -18.67
N ASN A 68 -18.24 4.23 -18.18
CA ASN A 68 -17.76 5.62 -18.05
C ASN A 68 -17.19 5.96 -16.66
N ILE A 69 -17.12 5.00 -15.73
CA ILE A 69 -16.51 5.17 -14.42
C ILE A 69 -15.35 4.18 -14.28
N LYS A 70 -14.19 4.68 -13.86
CA LYS A 70 -13.02 3.86 -13.56
C LYS A 70 -12.60 4.06 -12.11
N ALA A 71 -12.43 2.96 -11.39
CA ALA A 71 -11.75 2.94 -10.11
C ALA A 71 -10.26 2.69 -10.36
N ILE A 72 -9.41 3.60 -9.87
CA ILE A 72 -7.97 3.63 -10.16
C ILE A 72 -7.22 3.58 -8.82
N ARG A 73 -6.21 2.72 -8.74
CA ARG A 73 -5.18 2.75 -7.68
C ARG A 73 -4.00 3.56 -8.21
N PRO A 74 -3.81 4.81 -7.77
CA PRO A 74 -2.80 5.69 -8.38
C PRO A 74 -1.37 5.36 -7.90
N MET A 75 -1.25 4.62 -6.80
CA MET A 75 -0.01 4.05 -6.29
C MET A 75 0.04 2.56 -6.65
N LYS A 76 1.12 2.10 -7.28
CA LYS A 76 1.34 0.69 -7.62
C LYS A 76 2.79 0.31 -7.38
N ASP A 77 3.03 -0.82 -6.74
CA ASP A 77 4.38 -1.34 -6.46
C ASP A 77 5.33 -0.29 -5.84
N GLY A 78 4.78 0.56 -4.96
CA GLY A 78 5.52 1.62 -4.26
C GLY A 78 5.75 2.90 -5.07
N VAL A 79 5.31 2.96 -6.32
CA VAL A 79 5.52 4.12 -7.21
C VAL A 79 4.21 4.78 -7.63
N ILE A 80 4.30 6.05 -8.03
CA ILE A 80 3.18 6.77 -8.63
C ILE A 80 2.95 6.23 -10.05
N ALA A 81 1.85 5.53 -10.25
CA ALA A 81 1.42 5.06 -11.57
C ALA A 81 0.64 6.13 -12.33
N ASP A 82 -0.07 7.00 -11.61
CA ASP A 82 -0.83 8.11 -12.18
C ASP A 82 -0.66 9.38 -11.33
N PHE A 83 0.01 10.38 -11.90
CA PHE A 83 0.39 11.61 -11.21
C PHE A 83 -0.82 12.50 -10.91
N GLU A 84 -1.73 12.62 -11.88
CA GLU A 84 -2.90 13.50 -11.76
C GLU A 84 -3.87 12.94 -10.73
N VAL A 85 -4.11 11.63 -10.78
CA VAL A 85 -4.95 10.94 -9.81
C VAL A 85 -4.31 10.92 -8.42
N THR A 86 -2.98 10.79 -8.32
CA THR A 86 -2.26 10.91 -7.04
C THR A 86 -2.41 12.31 -6.43
N GLU A 87 -2.22 13.37 -7.22
CA GLU A 87 -2.40 14.74 -6.75
C GLU A 87 -3.83 14.98 -6.25
N MET A 88 -4.82 14.52 -7.01
CA MET A 88 -6.23 14.58 -6.64
C MET A 88 -6.50 13.86 -5.30
N MET A 89 -5.92 12.66 -5.12
CA MET A 89 -6.05 11.87 -3.89
C MET A 89 -5.40 12.57 -2.69
N ILE A 90 -4.17 13.06 -2.84
CA ILE A 90 -3.46 13.80 -1.78
C ILE A 90 -4.26 15.04 -1.39
N ARG A 91 -4.75 15.81 -2.38
CA ARG A 91 -5.56 17.01 -2.15
C ARG A 91 -6.83 16.69 -1.36
N TYR A 92 -7.55 15.63 -1.75
CA TYR A 92 -8.72 15.16 -1.04
C TYR A 92 -8.41 14.87 0.43
N PHE A 93 -7.32 14.15 0.71
CA PHE A 93 -6.95 13.82 2.08
C PHE A 93 -6.46 15.02 2.90
N ILE A 94 -5.74 15.97 2.30
CA ILE A 94 -5.36 17.24 2.96
C ILE A 94 -6.62 18.02 3.38
N GLU A 95 -7.59 18.16 2.47
CA GLU A 95 -8.85 18.87 2.71
C GLU A 95 -9.70 18.15 3.78
N LYS A 96 -9.80 16.82 3.68
CA LYS A 96 -10.53 15.98 4.64
C LYS A 96 -9.94 16.07 6.04
N ALA A 97 -8.61 16.04 6.19
CA ALA A 97 -7.93 16.13 7.48
C ALA A 97 -8.17 17.48 8.18
N HIS A 98 -8.27 18.58 7.41
CA HIS A 98 -8.49 19.92 7.97
C HIS A 98 -9.96 20.29 8.20
N LYS A 99 -10.92 19.43 7.79
CA LYS A 99 -12.38 19.59 7.98
C LYS A 99 -12.93 20.95 7.51
N ARG A 100 -12.22 21.68 6.64
CA ARG A 100 -12.61 23.00 6.11
C ARG A 100 -12.02 23.19 4.71
N LYS A 101 -12.81 23.80 3.81
CA LYS A 101 -12.31 24.31 2.52
C LYS A 101 -11.61 25.65 2.75
N GLY A 102 -10.35 25.81 2.31
CA GLY A 102 -9.61 27.06 2.47
C GLY A 102 -8.13 26.96 2.09
N PHE A 103 -7.44 28.10 2.10
CA PHE A 103 -5.99 28.20 1.85
C PHE A 103 -5.20 27.74 3.08
N PHE A 104 -4.97 26.43 3.21
CA PHE A 104 -4.01 25.87 4.14
C PHE A 104 -2.84 25.30 3.36
N SER A 105 -1.62 25.58 3.82
CA SER A 105 -0.42 25.04 3.21
C SER A 105 0.41 24.35 4.30
N PRO A 106 0.03 23.12 4.70
CA PRO A 106 0.69 22.41 5.77
C PRO A 106 2.11 22.01 5.37
N ARG A 107 2.93 21.67 6.36
CA ARG A 107 4.13 20.86 6.10
C ARG A 107 3.70 19.40 6.14
N ILE A 108 4.21 18.61 5.20
CA ILE A 108 3.85 17.21 5.07
C ILE A 108 5.12 16.37 5.13
N ILE A 109 5.11 15.32 5.94
CA ILE A 109 6.04 14.19 5.82
C ILE A 109 5.31 13.10 5.04
N ILE A 110 5.95 12.53 4.01
CA ILE A 110 5.39 11.45 3.21
C ILE A 110 6.29 10.22 3.32
N CYS A 111 5.69 9.10 3.67
CA CYS A 111 6.33 7.79 3.62
C CYS A 111 6.54 7.37 2.16
N VAL A 112 7.74 6.92 1.80
CA VAL A 112 8.05 6.39 0.47
C VAL A 112 8.91 5.13 0.59
N PRO A 113 8.79 4.17 -0.34
CA PRO A 113 9.62 2.97 -0.33
C PRO A 113 11.11 3.29 -0.36
N TYR A 114 11.93 2.34 0.08
CA TYR A 114 13.37 2.46 -0.12
C TYR A 114 13.72 2.32 -1.61
N GLY A 115 14.74 3.06 -2.06
CA GLY A 115 15.30 2.88 -3.40
C GLY A 115 14.57 3.60 -4.55
N LEU A 116 13.60 4.48 -4.25
CA LEU A 116 13.02 5.36 -5.28
C LEU A 116 14.12 6.15 -6.02
N THR A 117 13.99 6.23 -7.34
CA THR A 117 14.81 7.09 -8.18
C THR A 117 14.59 8.57 -7.85
N GLN A 118 15.52 9.44 -8.23
CA GLN A 118 15.35 10.88 -8.02
C GLN A 118 14.08 11.43 -8.71
N VAL A 119 13.70 10.84 -9.85
CA VAL A 119 12.49 11.21 -10.59
C VAL A 119 11.24 10.83 -9.80
N GLU A 120 11.16 9.61 -9.24
CA GLU A 120 10.04 9.17 -8.41
C GLU A 120 9.97 9.96 -7.08
N ARG A 121 11.10 10.24 -6.44
CA ARG A 121 11.12 11.10 -5.24
C ARG A 121 10.65 12.52 -5.56
N ARG A 122 10.98 13.04 -6.74
CA ARG A 122 10.53 14.35 -7.21
C ARG A 122 9.03 14.34 -7.51
N ALA A 123 8.55 13.29 -8.16
CA ALA A 123 7.14 13.05 -8.44
C ALA A 123 6.26 13.17 -7.20
N VAL A 124 6.59 12.43 -6.14
CA VAL A 124 5.84 12.44 -4.88
C VAL A 124 5.82 13.83 -4.26
N LYS A 125 6.96 14.53 -4.26
CA LYS A 125 7.05 15.90 -3.75
C LYS A 125 6.19 16.87 -4.56
N ASP A 126 6.29 16.83 -5.88
CA ASP A 126 5.57 17.74 -6.77
C ASP A 126 4.06 17.50 -6.67
N SER A 127 3.59 16.25 -6.66
CA SER A 127 2.17 15.93 -6.44
C SER A 127 1.65 16.47 -5.11
N ALA A 128 2.42 16.36 -4.02
CA ALA A 128 2.00 16.88 -2.73
C ALA A 128 2.05 18.43 -2.65
N GLU A 129 3.05 19.07 -3.25
CA GLU A 129 3.15 20.53 -3.35
C GLU A 129 2.00 21.12 -4.19
N ASN A 130 1.68 20.50 -5.33
CA ASN A 130 0.55 20.90 -6.18
C ASN A 130 -0.80 20.67 -5.49
N ALA A 131 -0.91 19.61 -4.68
CA ALA A 131 -2.07 19.35 -3.83
C ALA A 131 -2.25 20.36 -2.68
N GLY A 132 -1.30 21.29 -2.48
CA GLY A 132 -1.41 22.41 -1.55
C GLY A 132 -0.39 22.39 -0.41
N ALA A 133 0.53 21.43 -0.35
CA ALA A 133 1.58 21.40 0.66
C ALA A 133 2.55 22.59 0.51
N ARG A 134 3.02 23.15 1.64
CA ARG A 134 4.02 24.22 1.64
C ARG A 134 5.45 23.71 1.55
N TYR A 135 5.70 22.61 2.27
CA TYR A 135 6.98 21.92 2.34
C TYR A 135 6.70 20.42 2.47
N VAL A 136 7.39 19.63 1.67
CA VAL A 136 7.28 18.17 1.66
C VAL A 136 8.61 17.54 2.04
N TYR A 137 8.58 16.73 3.08
CA TYR A 137 9.69 15.89 3.52
C TYR A 137 9.35 14.44 3.19
N LEU A 138 10.34 13.68 2.78
CA LEU A 138 10.19 12.24 2.55
C LEU A 138 10.89 11.48 3.66
N ILE A 139 10.30 10.39 4.10
CA ILE A 139 10.91 9.40 4.99
C ILE A 139 10.80 8.03 4.34
N GLU A 140 11.87 7.25 4.42
CA GLU A 140 11.89 5.88 3.94
C GLU A 140 10.96 4.99 4.79
N GLU A 141 10.11 4.20 4.13
CA GLU A 141 9.17 3.24 4.73
C GLU A 141 9.77 2.37 5.82
N PRO A 142 10.90 1.66 5.62
CA PRO A 142 11.46 0.82 6.69
C PRO A 142 11.85 1.63 7.94
N MET A 143 12.30 2.88 7.78
CA MET A 143 12.60 3.74 8.94
C MET A 143 11.31 4.19 9.63
N ALA A 144 10.28 4.57 8.87
CA ALA A 144 8.98 4.94 9.43
C ALA A 144 8.32 3.76 10.16
N ALA A 145 8.37 2.56 9.58
CA ALA A 145 7.88 1.32 10.17
C ALA A 145 8.62 0.97 11.47
N ALA A 146 9.95 1.05 11.48
CA ALA A 146 10.74 0.82 12.70
C ALA A 146 10.37 1.80 13.82
N ILE A 147 10.26 3.10 13.51
CA ILE A 147 9.83 4.12 14.48
C ILE A 147 8.41 3.81 14.97
N GLY A 148 7.49 3.48 14.08
CA GLY A 148 6.10 3.14 14.40
C GLY A 148 5.95 1.90 15.27
N ALA A 149 6.83 0.91 15.10
CA ALA A 149 6.90 -0.31 15.90
C ALA A 149 7.60 -0.13 17.26
N GLY A 150 8.11 1.07 17.56
CA GLY A 150 8.81 1.35 18.82
C GLY A 150 10.23 0.81 18.88
N VAL A 151 10.82 0.47 17.73
CA VAL A 151 12.22 0.04 17.63
C VAL A 151 13.13 1.20 18.02
N PRO A 152 14.16 1.00 18.86
CA PRO A 152 15.08 2.07 19.27
C PRO A 152 16.08 2.41 18.16
N VAL A 153 15.60 2.99 17.06
CA VAL A 153 16.38 3.24 15.84
C VAL A 153 17.63 4.10 16.05
N LYS A 154 17.73 4.82 17.18
CA LYS A 154 18.87 5.69 17.54
C LYS A 154 19.99 4.95 18.28
N ASP A 155 19.72 3.76 18.78
CA ASP A 155 20.71 2.97 19.49
C ASP A 155 21.77 2.44 18.51
N PRO A 156 22.98 2.13 18.99
CA PRO A 156 24.05 1.60 18.13
C PRO A 156 23.77 0.16 17.66
N ASN A 157 22.82 -0.55 18.28
CA ASN A 157 22.47 -1.91 17.89
C ASN A 157 21.75 -1.94 16.53
N GLY A 158 22.00 -3.00 15.76
CA GLY A 158 21.25 -3.27 14.54
C GLY A 158 19.84 -3.74 14.87
N ASN A 159 18.82 -3.11 14.28
CA ASN A 159 17.44 -3.57 14.41
C ASN A 159 16.87 -3.85 13.03
N LEU A 160 16.49 -5.10 12.79
CA LEU A 160 15.86 -5.55 11.55
C LEU A 160 14.35 -5.27 11.61
N VAL A 161 13.82 -4.67 10.55
CA VAL A 161 12.40 -4.47 10.31
C VAL A 161 12.03 -5.05 8.95
N VAL A 162 10.87 -5.70 8.89
CA VAL A 162 10.27 -6.24 7.67
C VAL A 162 8.83 -5.72 7.63
N ASP A 163 8.53 -4.88 6.65
CA ASP A 163 7.21 -4.33 6.40
C ASP A 163 6.65 -4.94 5.11
N ILE A 164 5.60 -5.75 5.23
CA ILE A 164 4.95 -6.44 4.11
C ILE A 164 3.65 -5.70 3.81
N GLY A 165 3.67 -4.86 2.77
CA GLY A 165 2.56 -4.02 2.37
C GLY A 165 1.61 -4.67 1.35
N GLY A 166 0.94 -3.83 0.58
CA GLY A 166 0.10 -4.25 -0.54
C GLY A 166 0.92 -4.65 -1.76
N GLY A 167 1.71 -3.72 -2.31
CA GLY A 167 2.51 -3.94 -3.52
C GLY A 167 4.01 -4.17 -3.28
N THR A 168 4.52 -3.87 -2.09
CA THR A 168 5.96 -3.97 -1.77
C THR A 168 6.19 -4.59 -0.41
N THR A 169 7.32 -5.29 -0.29
CA THR A 169 7.91 -5.66 1.00
C THR A 169 9.18 -4.86 1.18
N GLU A 170 9.26 -4.09 2.26
CA GLU A 170 10.40 -3.28 2.65
C GLU A 170 11.15 -3.95 3.79
N ILE A 171 12.45 -4.15 3.61
CA ILE A 171 13.33 -4.75 4.59
C ILE A 171 14.40 -3.72 4.94
N GLY A 172 14.64 -3.49 6.22
CA GLY A 172 15.61 -2.51 6.69
C GLY A 172 16.32 -2.94 7.95
N VAL A 173 17.60 -2.61 8.06
CA VAL A 173 18.38 -2.69 9.30
C VAL A 173 18.68 -1.26 9.73
N THR A 174 18.20 -0.89 10.91
CA THR A 174 18.38 0.45 11.49
C THR A 174 19.45 0.45 12.58
N SER A 175 20.25 1.51 12.64
CA SER A 175 21.20 1.79 13.73
C SER A 175 21.57 3.28 13.69
N LEU A 176 21.80 3.91 14.86
CA LEU A 176 22.23 5.30 14.99
C LEU A 176 21.38 6.33 14.21
N GLY A 177 20.08 6.05 14.06
CA GLY A 177 19.10 6.87 13.36
C GLY A 177 19.15 6.76 11.83
N GLY A 178 19.94 5.84 11.29
CA GLY A 178 20.07 5.58 9.85
C GLY A 178 19.62 4.18 9.45
N LEU A 179 19.34 4.00 8.16
CA LEU A 179 19.22 2.68 7.52
C LEU A 179 20.62 2.23 7.10
N VAL A 180 21.13 1.17 7.72
CA VAL A 180 22.45 0.60 7.41
C VAL A 180 22.38 -0.29 6.19
N GLN A 181 21.36 -1.14 6.13
CA GLN A 181 21.05 -2.00 4.99
C GLN A 181 19.56 -1.91 4.72
N SER A 182 19.16 -1.89 3.44
CA SER A 182 17.76 -1.91 3.08
C SER A 182 17.54 -2.54 1.71
N LYS A 183 16.38 -3.16 1.53
CA LYS A 183 15.93 -3.76 0.27
C LYS A 183 14.43 -3.60 0.14
N SER A 184 13.98 -3.19 -1.03
CA SER A 184 12.57 -3.17 -1.42
C SER A 184 12.36 -4.22 -2.52
N ILE A 185 11.33 -5.05 -2.39
CA ILE A 185 10.89 -5.97 -3.45
C ILE A 185 9.41 -5.75 -3.77
N ARG A 186 9.04 -5.96 -5.02
CA ARG A 186 7.66 -5.80 -5.52
C ARG A 186 6.83 -7.09 -5.34
N ILE A 187 7.01 -7.74 -4.20
CA ILE A 187 6.31 -8.97 -3.81
C ILE A 187 5.71 -8.72 -2.44
N ALA A 188 4.38 -8.75 -2.35
CA ALA A 188 3.62 -8.49 -1.13
C ALA A 188 2.16 -8.97 -1.29
N GLY A 189 1.21 -8.33 -0.59
CA GLY A 189 -0.20 -8.73 -0.56
C GLY A 189 -0.88 -8.89 -1.93
N ASP A 190 -0.65 -7.98 -2.88
CA ASP A 190 -1.25 -7.99 -4.22
C ASP A 190 -0.72 -9.19 -5.05
N HIS A 191 0.57 -9.52 -4.91
CA HIS A 191 1.18 -10.65 -5.60
C HIS A 191 0.67 -11.98 -5.05
N ILE A 192 0.48 -12.05 -3.73
CA ILE A 192 -0.13 -13.19 -3.03
C ILE A 192 -1.59 -13.39 -3.51
N ASP A 193 -2.36 -12.31 -3.65
CA ASP A 193 -3.74 -12.39 -4.16
C ASP A 193 -3.77 -12.92 -5.60
N GLN A 194 -2.87 -12.43 -6.46
CA GLN A 194 -2.75 -12.90 -7.83
C GLN A 194 -2.36 -14.39 -7.90
N ALA A 195 -1.43 -14.83 -7.06
CA ALA A 195 -1.03 -16.24 -6.98
C ALA A 195 -2.22 -17.15 -6.59
N ILE A 196 -3.09 -16.69 -5.68
CA ILE A 196 -4.34 -17.39 -5.32
C ILE A 196 -5.31 -17.44 -6.51
N VAL A 197 -5.50 -16.34 -7.24
CA VAL A 197 -6.34 -16.31 -8.45
C VAL A 197 -5.85 -17.33 -9.47
N ASP A 198 -4.54 -17.33 -9.76
CA ASP A 198 -3.94 -18.21 -10.76
C ASP A 198 -3.98 -19.68 -10.34
N TYR A 199 -3.76 -19.97 -9.04
CA TYR A 199 -3.88 -21.31 -8.50
C TYR A 199 -5.31 -21.85 -8.65
N ILE A 200 -6.33 -21.06 -8.26
CA ILE A 200 -7.73 -21.49 -8.33
C ILE A 200 -8.15 -21.71 -9.78
N LYS A 201 -7.74 -20.79 -10.66
CA LYS A 201 -7.96 -20.89 -12.10
C LYS A 201 -7.38 -22.18 -12.68
N LYS A 202 -6.14 -22.50 -12.34
CA LYS A 202 -5.40 -23.65 -12.89
C LYS A 202 -5.88 -24.99 -12.36
N ASN A 203 -6.17 -25.09 -11.06
CA ASN A 203 -6.47 -26.36 -10.41
C ASN A 203 -7.97 -26.70 -10.37
N PHE A 204 -8.85 -25.70 -10.46
CA PHE A 204 -10.30 -25.89 -10.35
C PHE A 204 -11.08 -25.36 -11.55
N ASN A 205 -10.43 -24.81 -12.58
CA ASN A 205 -11.07 -24.16 -13.73
C ASN A 205 -12.08 -23.07 -13.33
N LEU A 206 -11.88 -22.43 -12.18
CA LEU A 206 -12.78 -21.42 -11.64
C LEU A 206 -12.16 -20.02 -11.74
N LEU A 207 -12.85 -19.09 -12.38
CA LEU A 207 -12.47 -17.68 -12.40
C LEU A 207 -13.01 -16.96 -11.18
N ILE A 208 -12.11 -16.39 -10.39
CA ILE A 208 -12.41 -15.49 -9.28
C ILE A 208 -11.70 -14.14 -9.51
N GLY A 209 -12.22 -13.08 -8.89
CA GLY A 209 -11.56 -11.77 -8.91
C GLY A 209 -10.62 -11.56 -7.72
N GLU A 210 -9.73 -10.57 -7.82
CA GLU A 210 -8.74 -10.21 -6.78
C GLU A 210 -9.37 -10.04 -5.39
N ARG A 211 -10.53 -9.37 -5.30
CA ARG A 211 -11.24 -9.17 -4.02
C ARG A 211 -11.59 -10.49 -3.33
N VAL A 212 -11.97 -11.51 -4.11
CA VAL A 212 -12.30 -12.84 -3.58
C VAL A 212 -11.01 -13.56 -3.15
N ALA A 213 -9.92 -13.37 -3.88
CA ALA A 213 -8.61 -13.90 -3.49
C ALA A 213 -8.10 -13.25 -2.19
N GLU A 214 -8.24 -11.93 -2.03
CA GLU A 214 -7.90 -11.19 -0.79
C GLU A 214 -8.72 -11.73 0.39
N GLU A 215 -10.02 -11.98 0.20
CA GLU A 215 -10.87 -12.59 1.22
C GLU A 215 -10.40 -14.00 1.60
N LEU A 216 -10.00 -14.82 0.62
CA LEU A 216 -9.45 -16.16 0.89
C LEU A 216 -8.11 -16.09 1.63
N LYS A 217 -7.21 -15.19 1.21
CA LYS A 217 -5.93 -14.92 1.87
C LYS A 217 -6.12 -14.60 3.34
N ILE A 218 -7.03 -13.67 3.66
CA ILE A 218 -7.30 -13.25 5.04
C ILE A 218 -7.98 -14.36 5.85
N LYS A 219 -8.93 -15.09 5.24
CA LYS A 219 -9.78 -16.05 5.97
C LYS A 219 -9.08 -17.37 6.27
N ILE A 220 -8.29 -17.90 5.33
CA ILE A 220 -7.70 -19.25 5.41
C ILE A 220 -6.25 -19.32 4.91
N GLY A 221 -5.61 -18.19 4.57
CA GLY A 221 -4.21 -18.17 4.17
C GLY A 221 -3.26 -18.50 5.32
N THR A 222 -2.28 -19.37 5.06
CA THR A 222 -1.29 -19.80 6.06
C THR A 222 0.09 -19.93 5.43
N ALA A 223 1.12 -19.52 6.16
CA ALA A 223 2.52 -19.67 5.72
C ALA A 223 3.12 -21.04 6.10
N ILE A 224 2.48 -21.76 7.02
CA ILE A 224 2.91 -23.07 7.53
C ILE A 224 1.75 -24.05 7.52
N ALA A 225 2.06 -25.35 7.53
CA ALA A 225 1.05 -26.37 7.72
C ALA A 225 0.40 -26.24 9.10
N LEU A 226 -0.91 -26.45 9.16
CA LEU A 226 -1.68 -26.52 10.39
C LEU A 226 -1.93 -27.99 10.77
N ASP A 227 -2.13 -28.26 12.05
CA ASP A 227 -2.56 -29.58 12.51
C ASP A 227 -3.97 -29.93 11.99
N GLU A 228 -4.85 -28.93 11.91
CA GLU A 228 -6.18 -29.01 11.31
C GLU A 228 -6.33 -27.96 10.21
N GLU A 229 -6.65 -28.40 8.99
CA GLU A 229 -6.81 -27.51 7.84
C GLU A 229 -8.14 -26.72 7.96
N LEU A 230 -8.06 -25.40 7.71
CA LEU A 230 -9.22 -24.54 7.60
C LEU A 230 -9.90 -24.78 6.25
N THR A 231 -11.22 -24.70 6.20
CA THR A 231 -11.98 -24.86 4.95
C THR A 231 -12.99 -23.73 4.74
N THR A 232 -13.26 -23.41 3.48
CA THR A 232 -14.30 -22.46 3.09
C THR A 232 -14.81 -22.77 1.69
N THR A 233 -16.02 -22.30 1.36
CA THR A 233 -16.51 -22.33 -0.02
C THR A 233 -16.16 -21.02 -0.73
N VAL A 234 -15.70 -21.11 -1.97
CA VAL A 234 -15.53 -19.97 -2.87
C VAL A 234 -16.51 -20.09 -4.05
N ARG A 235 -17.03 -18.95 -4.50
CA ARG A 235 -17.89 -18.85 -5.69
C ARG A 235 -17.16 -18.11 -6.79
N GLY A 236 -17.31 -18.59 -8.01
CA GLY A 236 -16.72 -17.98 -9.19
C GLY A 236 -17.45 -18.38 -10.46
N ARG A 237 -16.86 -18.03 -11.60
CA ARG A 237 -17.36 -18.43 -12.92
C ARG A 237 -16.57 -19.62 -13.43
N ASP A 238 -17.26 -20.70 -13.74
CA ASP A 238 -16.64 -21.88 -14.36
C ASP A 238 -16.09 -21.52 -15.75
N GLN A 239 -14.85 -21.91 -16.05
CA GLN A 239 -14.23 -21.60 -17.35
C GLN A 239 -14.76 -22.43 -18.50
N VAL A 240 -15.24 -23.64 -18.22
CA VAL A 240 -15.70 -24.60 -19.21
C VAL A 240 -17.16 -24.33 -19.56
N GLU A 241 -18.01 -24.25 -18.54
CA GLU A 241 -19.46 -24.06 -18.71
C GLU A 241 -19.85 -22.57 -18.78
N GLY A 242 -19.02 -21.68 -18.24
CA GLY A 242 -19.33 -20.25 -18.15
C GLY A 242 -20.38 -19.89 -17.09
N SER A 243 -20.94 -20.88 -16.40
CA SER A 243 -21.94 -20.77 -15.33
C SER A 243 -21.30 -20.36 -13.99
N LEU A 244 -22.12 -20.00 -13.00
CA LEU A 244 -21.62 -19.79 -11.63
C LEU A 244 -21.45 -21.15 -10.94
N ALA A 245 -20.27 -21.38 -10.37
CA ALA A 245 -19.93 -22.59 -9.64
C ALA A 245 -19.38 -22.27 -8.25
N SER A 246 -19.46 -23.26 -7.36
CA SER A 246 -18.92 -23.20 -5.99
C SER A 246 -18.01 -24.39 -5.75
N ILE A 247 -16.85 -24.15 -5.15
CA ILE A 247 -15.89 -25.19 -4.78
C ILE A 247 -15.47 -25.03 -3.32
N GLU A 248 -15.09 -26.12 -2.69
CA GLU A 248 -14.46 -26.09 -1.37
C GLU A 248 -12.95 -25.87 -1.50
N ILE A 249 -12.41 -24.95 -0.71
CA ILE A 249 -10.99 -24.59 -0.66
C ILE A 249 -10.50 -24.77 0.77
N THR A 250 -9.29 -25.30 0.91
CA THR A 250 -8.62 -25.55 2.19
C THR A 250 -7.45 -24.57 2.38
N SER A 251 -6.95 -24.43 3.61
CA SER A 251 -5.73 -23.67 3.88
C SER A 251 -4.50 -24.25 3.17
N GLU A 252 -4.46 -25.56 2.90
CA GLU A 252 -3.42 -26.21 2.09
C GLU A 252 -3.40 -25.68 0.66
N HIS A 253 -4.56 -25.58 0.01
CA HIS A 253 -4.64 -25.01 -1.35
C HIS A 253 -4.06 -23.59 -1.39
N ILE A 254 -4.42 -22.75 -0.41
CA ILE A 254 -3.90 -21.38 -0.34
C ILE A 254 -2.40 -21.36 -0.01
N ARG A 255 -1.94 -22.19 0.93
CA ARG A 255 -0.53 -22.31 1.29
C ARG A 255 0.34 -22.70 0.10
N VAL A 256 -0.11 -23.66 -0.72
CA VAL A 256 0.57 -24.04 -1.97
C VAL A 256 0.55 -22.90 -2.97
N ALA A 257 -0.58 -22.21 -3.11
CA ALA A 257 -0.71 -21.08 -4.05
C ALA A 257 0.30 -19.95 -3.76
N ILE A 258 0.52 -19.64 -2.49
CA ILE A 258 1.30 -18.46 -2.07
C ILE A 258 2.78 -18.77 -1.80
N LYS A 259 3.18 -20.05 -1.87
CA LYS A 259 4.50 -20.53 -1.47
C LYS A 259 5.64 -19.74 -2.12
N ASP A 260 5.62 -19.62 -3.45
CA ASP A 260 6.69 -18.97 -4.21
C ASP A 260 6.85 -17.49 -3.79
N SER A 261 5.74 -16.77 -3.55
CA SER A 261 5.78 -15.38 -3.07
C SER A 261 6.38 -15.25 -1.67
N LEU A 262 6.16 -16.23 -0.78
CA LEU A 262 6.78 -16.25 0.55
C LEU A 262 8.27 -16.61 0.48
N GLU A 263 8.66 -17.53 -0.41
CA GLU A 263 10.07 -17.86 -0.66
C GLU A 263 10.83 -16.63 -1.18
N GLU A 264 10.27 -15.85 -2.11
CA GLU A 264 10.89 -14.62 -2.59
C GLU A 264 11.08 -13.56 -1.47
N ILE A 265 10.11 -13.43 -0.56
CA ILE A 265 10.23 -12.55 0.62
C ILE A 265 11.34 -13.05 1.56
N ALA A 266 11.40 -14.36 1.81
CA ALA A 266 12.42 -14.98 2.65
C ALA A 266 13.83 -14.83 2.07
N ASP A 267 14.00 -15.02 0.76
CA ASP A 267 15.26 -14.82 0.04
C ASP A 267 15.72 -13.35 0.11
N ALA A 268 14.78 -12.41 0.00
CA ALA A 268 15.10 -10.99 0.16
C ALA A 268 15.56 -10.65 1.58
N LEU A 269 14.94 -11.25 2.60
CA LEU A 269 15.33 -11.11 3.99
C LEU A 269 16.73 -11.70 4.24
N GLN A 270 16.97 -12.92 3.77
CA GLN A 270 18.28 -13.57 3.87
C GLN A 270 19.36 -12.73 3.21
N SER A 271 19.10 -12.21 2.01
CA SER A 271 20.01 -11.34 1.28
C SER A 271 20.37 -10.06 2.05
N VAL A 272 19.44 -9.48 2.81
CA VAL A 272 19.71 -8.31 3.68
C VAL A 272 20.59 -8.71 4.86
N LEU A 273 20.29 -9.83 5.52
CA LEU A 273 21.08 -10.34 6.64
C LEU A 273 22.52 -10.63 6.23
N GLU A 274 22.73 -11.27 5.07
CA GLU A 274 24.06 -11.60 4.54
C GLU A 274 24.91 -10.35 4.21
N GLN A 275 24.27 -9.24 3.83
CA GLN A 275 24.93 -7.97 3.53
C GLN A 275 25.09 -7.07 4.77
N THR A 276 24.47 -7.42 5.88
CA THR A 276 24.52 -6.62 7.10
C THR A 276 25.90 -6.75 7.75
N PRO A 277 26.56 -5.63 8.15
CA PRO A 277 27.83 -5.69 8.85
C PRO A 277 27.77 -6.61 10.09
N PRO A 278 28.75 -7.50 10.30
CA PRO A 278 28.76 -8.43 11.43
C PRO A 278 28.64 -7.74 12.80
N GLU A 279 29.13 -6.51 12.92
CA GLU A 279 29.07 -5.70 14.14
C GLU A 279 27.63 -5.34 14.56
N LEU A 280 26.67 -5.48 13.65
CA LEU A 280 25.25 -5.20 13.88
C LEU A 280 24.38 -6.46 13.96
N ALA A 281 24.97 -7.65 13.78
CA ALA A 281 24.27 -8.94 13.75
C ALA A 281 24.08 -9.57 15.15
N GLY A 282 24.15 -8.77 16.22
CA GLY A 282 24.18 -9.20 17.63
C GLY A 282 22.84 -9.08 18.33
#